data_AF-I7F8H2-F1
#
_entry.id   AF-I7F8H2-F1
#
_cell.length_a   1.000
_cell.length_b   1.000
_cell.length_c   1.000
_cell.angle_alpha   90.00
_cell.angle_beta   90.00
_cell.angle_gamma   90.00
#
_symmetry.space_group_name_H-M   'P 1'
#
loop_
_entity.id
_entity.type
_entity.pdbx_description
1 polymer ?
#
loop_
_entity_poly.entity_id
_entity_poly.type
_entity_poly.pdbx_seq_one_letter_code
_entity_poly.pdbx_strand_id
1 'polypeptide(L)'
;MNADHDPLTVLHQHDEPPVAPDPEFVARLRARLEAALTLPNRTEGVVMTGTDTAIAELKSPSQAAPRPAVISYLTVADARAAIGFYVDALGARVLGDPIVMDDGRIGHAELLLAGGVLYLADEFPEIGLKAPAPNAVSVSLMLSVPDTDAALARAAAHGARVQREPYEDHGTRNATFIDPSGHRWMLSGPVGVRVPVEAIRHGDVGYVSVWVPDADRAAAFYGHVLGWTYDPATRQVTNTQEHIGIFSVAGAPTMFCCYAVDDLDAARRAITAGGGTPGEVRESEFGTVLDATDPAGTAFAVFEPVPGTPRPAVNGTGPGSLSYITYNVPDSAAFKEFYGHVLSWTFEPGRIADGWGVQNCQPMSGMAGGSDRATTVPMWTVADIDAAVTRVREAGGTVISAPARQPYGLMAECTDDQGARFYLGEF
;
A
#
# COMPACT_ATOMS: atom_id res chain seq x y z
N MET A 1 41.56 -51.90 11.80
CA MET A 1 41.70 -50.77 10.86
C MET A 1 40.31 -50.22 10.59
N ASN A 2 40.23 -48.90 10.44
CA ASN A 2 39.06 -48.05 10.17
C ASN A 2 38.34 -47.49 11.39
N ALA A 3 39.01 -46.50 11.99
CA ALA A 3 38.36 -45.33 12.56
C ALA A 3 38.33 -44.21 11.49
N ASP A 4 37.45 -43.22 11.70
CA ASP A 4 37.33 -41.92 11.02
C ASP A 4 36.66 -41.81 9.65
N HIS A 5 35.34 -41.58 9.71
CA HIS A 5 34.71 -40.59 8.85
C HIS A 5 33.81 -39.70 9.72
N ASP A 6 34.41 -38.66 10.30
CA ASP A 6 33.69 -37.57 10.96
C ASP A 6 33.06 -36.67 9.88
N PRO A 7 31.71 -36.59 9.79
CA PRO A 7 31.01 -35.78 8.79
C PRO A 7 31.18 -34.26 8.97
N LEU A 8 31.82 -33.80 10.05
CA LEU A 8 32.10 -32.38 10.33
C LEU A 8 33.42 -31.89 9.73
N THR A 9 34.16 -32.72 9.00
CA THR A 9 35.42 -32.32 8.32
C THR A 9 35.23 -31.20 7.30
N VAL A 10 34.02 -31.03 6.74
CA VAL A 10 33.66 -29.90 5.86
C VAL A 10 33.79 -28.55 6.56
N LEU A 11 33.58 -28.47 7.88
CA LEU A 11 33.69 -27.22 8.64
C LEU A 11 35.15 -26.81 8.91
N HIS A 12 36.11 -27.70 8.63
CA HIS A 12 37.54 -27.45 8.79
C HIS A 12 38.23 -27.02 7.48
N GLN A 13 37.55 -27.11 6.33
CA GLN A 13 38.08 -26.66 5.05
C GLN A 13 37.95 -25.14 4.92
N HIS A 14 39.06 -24.43 5.15
CA HIS A 14 39.21 -22.99 4.89
C HIS A 14 39.41 -22.71 3.39
N ASP A 15 38.52 -23.23 2.52
CA ASP A 15 38.64 -23.06 1.06
C ASP A 15 37.62 -22.07 0.47
N GLU A 16 36.71 -21.49 1.28
CA GLU A 16 35.96 -20.31 0.83
C GLU A 16 36.71 -19.02 1.18
N PRO A 17 37.13 -18.21 0.19
CA PRO A 17 37.72 -16.91 0.47
C PRO A 17 36.68 -16.06 1.21
N PRO A 18 37.09 -15.28 2.23
CA PRO A 18 36.16 -14.41 2.95
C PRO A 18 35.44 -13.51 1.95
N VAL A 19 34.10 -13.53 2.00
CA VAL A 19 33.26 -12.67 1.17
C VAL A 19 33.72 -11.23 1.38
N ALA A 20 34.26 -10.63 0.33
CA ALA A 20 34.68 -9.25 0.37
C ALA A 20 33.45 -8.38 0.70
N PRO A 21 33.51 -7.53 1.73
CA PRO A 21 32.39 -6.64 2.03
C PRO A 21 32.08 -5.76 0.82
N ASP A 22 30.81 -5.43 0.66
CA ASP A 22 30.31 -4.56 -0.41
C ASP A 22 31.21 -3.31 -0.56
N PRO A 23 31.78 -3.06 -1.77
CA PRO A 23 32.64 -1.92 -2.02
C PRO A 23 32.02 -0.58 -1.66
N GLU A 24 30.69 -0.41 -1.81
CA GLU A 24 30.01 0.83 -1.42
C GLU A 24 29.99 1.00 0.10
N PHE A 25 29.68 -0.07 0.83
CA PHE A 25 29.75 -0.08 2.29
C PHE A 25 31.17 0.26 2.79
N VAL A 26 32.20 -0.34 2.20
CA VAL A 26 33.61 -0.07 2.55
C VAL A 26 33.98 1.38 2.27
N ALA A 27 33.56 1.95 1.13
CA ALA A 27 33.81 3.33 0.78
C ALA A 27 33.14 4.31 1.77
N ARG A 28 31.87 4.08 2.11
CA ARG A 28 31.15 4.91 3.10
C ARG A 28 31.77 4.81 4.49
N LEU A 29 32.17 3.61 4.93
CA LEU A 29 32.78 3.40 6.23
C LEU A 29 34.15 4.09 6.31
N ARG A 30 34.97 3.97 5.26
CA ARG A 30 36.26 4.64 5.18
C ARG A 30 36.11 6.17 5.21
N ALA A 31 35.20 6.72 4.42
CA ALA A 31 34.92 8.16 4.41
C ALA A 31 34.49 8.67 5.80
N ARG A 32 33.65 7.91 6.53
CA ARG A 32 33.25 8.25 7.90
C ARG A 32 34.40 8.22 8.89
N LEU A 33 35.29 7.23 8.80
CA LEU A 33 36.45 7.12 9.68
C LEU A 33 37.48 8.22 9.41
N GLU A 34 37.74 8.54 8.14
CA GLU A 34 38.64 9.63 7.75
C GLU A 34 38.08 11.00 8.18
N ALA A 35 36.77 11.22 8.04
CA ALA A 35 36.10 12.41 8.55
C ALA A 35 36.17 12.51 10.08
N ALA A 36 36.06 11.39 10.80
CA ALA A 36 36.17 11.37 12.26
C ALA A 36 37.61 11.61 12.75
N LEU A 37 38.61 11.12 12.02
CA LEU A 37 40.04 11.27 12.34
C LEU A 37 40.60 12.65 11.97
N THR A 38 39.92 13.42 11.11
CA THR A 38 40.33 14.77 10.72
C THR A 38 39.77 15.87 11.64
N LEU A 39 38.95 15.50 12.64
CA LEU A 39 38.47 16.45 13.65
C LEU A 39 39.60 16.83 14.62
N PRO A 40 39.79 18.14 14.93
CA PRO A 40 40.76 18.57 15.93
C PRO A 40 40.46 17.99 17.31
N ASN A 41 41.52 17.56 18.02
CA ASN A 41 41.41 17.10 19.40
C ASN A 41 40.70 18.15 20.28
N ARG A 42 39.64 17.72 20.99
CA ARG A 42 38.78 18.54 21.88
C ARG A 42 37.83 19.53 21.18
N THR A 43 37.18 19.10 20.10
CA THR A 43 36.01 19.82 19.59
C THR A 43 34.82 19.57 20.52
N GLU A 44 34.51 20.52 21.41
CA GLU A 44 33.25 20.53 22.18
C GLU A 44 32.15 21.25 21.38
N GLY A 45 30.93 20.69 21.37
CA GLY A 45 29.76 21.31 20.75
C GLY A 45 29.33 20.76 19.39
N VAL A 46 29.88 19.64 18.91
CA VAL A 46 29.32 18.94 17.74
C VAL A 46 28.09 18.14 18.20
N VAL A 47 26.90 18.57 17.81
CA VAL A 47 25.69 17.73 17.92
C VAL A 47 25.82 16.61 16.89
N MET A 48 26.26 15.45 17.36
CA MET A 48 26.29 14.22 16.57
C MET A 48 24.85 13.69 16.45
N THR A 49 24.12 14.18 15.44
CA THR A 49 22.71 13.81 15.16
C THR A 49 22.47 12.32 14.89
N GLY A 50 23.52 11.49 14.89
CA GLY A 50 23.40 10.02 14.80
C GLY A 50 23.58 9.28 16.12
N THR A 51 24.25 9.87 17.12
CA THR A 51 24.61 9.12 18.34
C THR A 51 23.45 9.07 19.33
N ASP A 52 22.67 10.14 19.46
CA ASP A 52 21.50 10.15 20.34
C ASP A 52 20.38 9.24 19.82
N THR A 53 20.18 9.20 18.50
CA THR A 53 19.25 8.26 17.84
C THR A 53 19.72 6.81 18.00
N ALA A 54 21.01 6.53 17.78
CA ALA A 54 21.56 5.18 17.96
C ALA A 54 21.52 4.74 19.44
N ILE A 55 21.77 5.64 20.39
CA ILE A 55 21.66 5.35 21.83
C ILE A 55 20.19 5.14 22.23
N ALA A 56 19.23 5.87 21.65
CA ALA A 56 17.80 5.65 21.86
C ALA A 56 17.31 4.31 21.28
N GLU A 57 17.79 3.91 20.09
CA GLU A 57 17.56 2.59 19.50
C GLU A 57 18.15 1.47 20.36
N LEU A 58 19.37 1.65 20.88
CA LEU A 58 20.05 0.69 21.76
C LEU A 58 19.40 0.57 23.16
N LYS A 59 18.74 1.64 23.63
CA LYS A 59 18.04 1.68 24.93
C LYS A 59 16.57 1.29 24.84
N SER A 60 16.02 1.17 23.63
CA SER A 60 14.68 0.64 23.44
C SER A 60 14.66 -0.83 23.87
N PRO A 61 13.74 -1.26 24.74
CA PRO A 61 13.63 -2.67 25.06
C PRO A 61 13.36 -3.42 23.77
N SER A 62 14.34 -4.20 23.32
CA SER A 62 14.18 -5.11 22.20
C SER A 62 13.11 -6.12 22.59
N GLN A 63 11.87 -5.91 22.15
CA GLN A 63 10.94 -7.00 21.90
C GLN A 63 11.45 -7.77 20.68
N ALA A 64 12.65 -8.37 20.79
CA ALA A 64 13.05 -9.39 19.85
C ALA A 64 12.02 -10.52 20.01
N ALA A 65 11.22 -10.74 18.96
CA ALA A 65 10.43 -11.96 18.87
C ALA A 65 11.36 -13.14 19.16
N PRO A 66 11.02 -14.03 20.10
CA PRO A 66 11.90 -15.13 20.48
C PRO A 66 12.25 -15.93 19.23
N ARG A 67 13.55 -16.11 18.95
CA ARG A 67 13.98 -16.97 17.85
C ARG A 67 13.54 -18.40 18.17
N PRO A 68 12.82 -19.08 17.26
CA PRO A 68 12.37 -20.44 17.52
C PRO A 68 13.59 -21.34 17.69
N ALA A 69 13.63 -22.09 18.81
CA ALA A 69 14.69 -23.06 19.09
C ALA A 69 14.52 -24.36 18.28
N VAL A 70 13.34 -24.59 17.72
CA VAL A 70 12.98 -25.77 16.92
C VAL A 70 12.26 -25.33 15.65
N ILE A 71 12.56 -25.98 14.54
CA ILE A 71 11.85 -25.81 13.27
C ILE A 71 10.64 -26.74 13.28
N SER A 72 9.46 -26.20 13.01
CA SER A 72 8.25 -27.02 12.88
C SER A 72 8.29 -27.76 11.55
N TYR A 73 7.99 -29.06 11.57
CA TYR A 73 7.84 -29.89 10.38
C TYR A 73 6.39 -30.36 10.30
N LEU A 74 5.63 -29.80 9.37
CA LEU A 74 4.24 -30.12 9.16
C LEU A 74 4.08 -31.32 8.23
N THR A 75 3.19 -32.21 8.62
CA THR A 75 2.66 -33.24 7.75
C THR A 75 1.28 -32.85 7.30
N VAL A 76 1.02 -32.96 6.01
CA VAL A 76 -0.26 -32.59 5.39
C VAL A 76 -0.71 -33.69 4.43
N ALA A 77 -2.01 -33.76 4.15
CA ALA A 77 -2.54 -34.77 3.24
C ALA A 77 -2.23 -34.45 1.76
N ASP A 78 -2.09 -33.17 1.43
CA ASP A 78 -1.68 -32.66 0.12
C ASP A 78 -0.74 -31.47 0.28
N ALA A 79 0.55 -31.73 0.08
CA ALA A 79 1.61 -30.75 0.24
C ALA A 79 1.54 -29.61 -0.78
N ARG A 80 1.09 -29.87 -2.00
CA ARG A 80 1.00 -28.81 -3.03
C ARG A 80 -0.13 -27.84 -2.69
N ALA A 81 -1.28 -28.37 -2.30
CA ALA A 81 -2.40 -27.54 -1.84
C ALA A 81 -2.04 -26.75 -0.58
N ALA A 82 -1.34 -27.37 0.38
CA ALA A 82 -0.90 -26.70 1.60
C ALA A 82 0.13 -25.59 1.31
N ILE A 83 1.09 -25.83 0.41
CA ILE A 83 2.05 -24.79 -0.03
C ILE A 83 1.30 -23.60 -0.65
N GLY A 84 0.34 -23.84 -1.54
CA GLY A 84 -0.49 -22.78 -2.13
C GLY A 84 -1.21 -21.96 -1.04
N PHE A 85 -1.84 -22.64 -0.08
CA PHE A 85 -2.45 -21.96 1.06
C PHE A 85 -1.44 -21.10 1.83
N TYR A 86 -0.27 -21.63 2.21
CA TYR A 86 0.68 -20.85 3.00
C TYR A 86 1.27 -19.65 2.24
N VAL A 87 1.47 -19.78 0.93
CA VAL A 87 1.92 -18.68 0.06
C VAL A 87 0.83 -17.60 -0.02
N ASP A 88 -0.39 -17.97 -0.41
CA ASP A 88 -1.44 -16.99 -0.70
C ASP A 88 -2.05 -16.42 0.59
N ALA A 89 -2.27 -17.26 1.60
CA ALA A 89 -2.95 -16.89 2.82
C ALA A 89 -2.02 -16.25 3.85
N LEU A 90 -0.80 -16.76 3.99
CA LEU A 90 0.13 -16.33 5.04
C LEU A 90 1.35 -15.57 4.52
N GLY A 91 1.50 -15.45 3.19
CA GLY A 91 2.64 -14.75 2.58
C GLY A 91 3.95 -15.54 2.68
N ALA A 92 3.87 -16.87 2.74
CA ALA A 92 5.06 -17.72 2.73
C ALA A 92 5.75 -17.67 1.37
N ARG A 93 7.06 -17.97 1.35
CA ARG A 93 7.83 -18.14 0.11
C ARG A 93 8.51 -19.50 0.11
N VAL A 94 8.32 -20.27 -0.95
CA VAL A 94 9.03 -21.53 -1.14
C VAL A 94 10.52 -21.27 -1.30
N LEU A 95 11.34 -22.00 -0.54
CA LEU A 95 12.79 -21.97 -0.63
C LEU A 95 13.26 -23.19 -1.41
N GLY A 96 13.86 -22.93 -2.57
CA GLY A 96 14.30 -23.99 -3.48
C GLY A 96 13.14 -24.81 -4.06
N ASP A 97 13.49 -25.90 -4.73
CA ASP A 97 12.51 -26.84 -5.27
C ASP A 97 12.16 -27.89 -4.19
N PRO A 98 10.86 -28.19 -3.96
CA PRO A 98 10.46 -29.29 -3.10
C PRO A 98 11.07 -30.63 -3.55
N ILE A 99 11.47 -31.45 -2.58
CA ILE A 99 11.95 -32.80 -2.83
C ILE A 99 10.75 -33.70 -3.09
N VAL A 100 10.61 -34.13 -4.35
CA VAL A 100 9.56 -35.04 -4.80
C VAL A 100 10.10 -36.47 -4.81
N MET A 101 9.38 -37.38 -4.16
CA MET A 101 9.69 -38.80 -4.09
C MET A 101 9.30 -39.52 -5.40
N ASP A 102 9.77 -40.76 -5.58
CA ASP A 102 9.49 -41.56 -6.78
C ASP A 102 7.99 -41.81 -7.04
N ASP A 103 7.16 -41.75 -5.99
CA ASP A 103 5.70 -41.89 -6.08
C ASP A 103 4.96 -40.57 -6.32
N GLY A 104 5.69 -39.46 -6.48
CA GLY A 104 5.16 -38.13 -6.75
C GLY A 104 4.78 -37.30 -5.52
N ARG A 105 4.82 -37.88 -4.30
CA ARG A 105 4.62 -37.14 -3.05
C ARG A 105 5.79 -36.20 -2.76
N ILE A 106 5.52 -35.06 -2.14
CA ILE A 106 6.55 -34.17 -1.61
C ILE A 106 7.04 -34.76 -0.29
N GLY A 107 8.27 -35.25 -0.29
CA GLY A 107 8.94 -35.75 0.91
C GLY A 107 9.52 -34.64 1.78
N HIS A 108 9.78 -33.46 1.21
CA HIS A 108 10.27 -32.28 1.94
C HIS A 108 10.09 -30.99 1.14
N ALA A 109 9.64 -29.93 1.81
CA ALA A 109 9.61 -28.56 1.30
C ALA A 109 9.98 -27.58 2.42
N GLU A 110 10.62 -26.48 2.05
CA GLU A 110 10.99 -25.40 2.96
C GLU A 110 10.21 -24.13 2.61
N LEU A 111 9.61 -23.51 3.63
CA LEU A 111 8.82 -22.29 3.48
C LEU A 111 9.39 -21.20 4.39
N LEU A 112 9.81 -20.08 3.80
CA LEU A 112 10.15 -18.86 4.55
C LEU A 112 8.85 -18.15 4.93
N LEU A 113 8.64 -17.91 6.23
CA LEU A 113 7.46 -17.24 6.75
C LEU A 113 7.81 -16.42 8.00
N ALA A 114 7.43 -15.13 8.01
CA ALA A 114 7.67 -14.20 9.13
C ALA A 114 9.13 -14.18 9.64
N GLY A 115 10.11 -14.32 8.72
CA GLY A 115 11.54 -14.34 9.05
C GLY A 115 12.06 -15.66 9.63
N GLY A 116 11.21 -16.68 9.77
CA GLY A 116 11.58 -18.05 10.14
C GLY A 116 11.35 -19.04 8.99
N VAL A 117 11.71 -20.30 9.22
CA VAL A 117 11.51 -21.40 8.26
C VAL A 117 10.56 -22.43 8.84
N LEU A 118 9.67 -22.93 7.99
CA LEU A 118 8.74 -24.02 8.25
C LEU A 118 9.04 -25.15 7.27
N TYR A 119 9.10 -26.38 7.76
CA TYR A 119 9.24 -27.57 6.91
C TYR A 119 7.89 -28.24 6.70
N LEU A 120 7.72 -28.87 5.54
CA LEU A 120 6.47 -29.47 5.14
C LEU A 120 6.69 -30.73 4.28
N ALA A 121 5.86 -31.75 4.47
CA ALA A 121 5.81 -32.95 3.65
C ALA A 121 4.38 -33.48 3.54
N ASP A 122 4.13 -34.25 2.49
CA ASP A 122 2.96 -35.12 2.39
C ASP A 122 2.98 -36.17 3.51
N GLU A 123 1.84 -36.80 3.76
CA GLU A 123 1.75 -37.90 4.71
C GLU A 123 2.38 -39.20 4.19
N PHE A 124 3.02 -39.91 5.12
CA PHE A 124 3.56 -41.26 4.93
C PHE A 124 3.04 -42.17 6.07
N PRO A 125 1.76 -42.60 5.99
CA PRO A 125 1.13 -43.48 6.98
C PRO A 125 1.93 -44.75 7.30
N GLU A 126 2.67 -45.27 6.32
CA GLU A 126 3.54 -46.45 6.40
C GLU A 126 4.66 -46.33 7.43
N ILE A 127 5.12 -45.11 7.73
CA ILE A 127 6.12 -44.81 8.77
C ILE A 127 5.52 -44.03 9.95
N GLY A 128 4.19 -43.91 9.99
CA GLY A 128 3.45 -43.24 11.05
C GLY A 128 3.41 -41.71 10.94
N LEU A 129 3.85 -41.13 9.82
CA LEU A 129 3.80 -39.69 9.58
C LEU A 129 2.45 -39.32 8.95
N LYS A 130 1.56 -38.66 9.70
CA LYS A 130 0.18 -38.40 9.27
C LYS A 130 -0.22 -36.95 9.50
N ALA A 131 -1.08 -36.44 8.62
CA ALA A 131 -1.74 -35.16 8.83
C ALA A 131 -2.63 -35.19 10.10
N PRO A 132 -2.93 -34.03 10.71
CA PRO A 132 -3.85 -33.96 11.84
C PRO A 132 -5.20 -34.61 11.52
N ALA A 133 -5.70 -35.44 12.43
CA ALA A 133 -7.05 -35.96 12.32
C ALA A 133 -8.07 -34.82 12.44
N PRO A 134 -9.24 -34.90 11.77
CA PRO A 134 -10.27 -33.88 11.88
C PRO A 134 -10.64 -33.59 13.34
N ASN A 135 -10.60 -32.31 13.72
CA ASN A 135 -10.85 -31.81 15.08
C ASN A 135 -9.87 -32.29 16.17
N ALA A 136 -8.73 -32.88 15.80
CA ALA A 136 -7.63 -33.18 16.71
C ALA A 136 -6.55 -32.09 16.59
N VAL A 137 -6.03 -31.65 17.74
CA VAL A 137 -4.94 -30.67 17.82
C VAL A 137 -3.89 -31.23 18.77
N SER A 138 -2.73 -31.59 18.24
CA SER A 138 -1.58 -32.04 19.03
C SER A 138 -0.65 -30.89 19.42
N VAL A 139 -0.53 -29.88 18.56
CA VAL A 139 0.30 -28.69 18.75
C VAL A 139 -0.41 -27.45 18.19
N SER A 140 0.05 -26.27 18.57
CA SER A 140 -0.37 -25.00 17.98
C SER A 140 0.84 -24.25 17.45
N LEU A 141 0.72 -23.74 16.24
CA LEU A 141 1.76 -22.98 15.57
C LEU A 141 1.50 -21.50 15.85
N MET A 142 2.44 -20.83 16.51
CA MET A 142 2.33 -19.41 16.80
C MET A 142 3.02 -18.62 15.69
N LEU A 143 2.27 -17.73 15.05
CA LEU A 143 2.76 -16.86 13.99
C LEU A 143 2.64 -15.41 14.44
N SER A 144 3.79 -14.74 14.51
CA SER A 144 3.83 -13.29 14.69
C SER A 144 3.40 -12.61 13.39
N VAL A 145 2.42 -11.73 13.45
CA VAL A 145 1.91 -11.00 12.29
C VAL A 145 1.87 -9.51 12.60
N PRO A 146 2.13 -8.65 11.60
CA PRO A 146 2.04 -7.21 11.78
C PRO A 146 0.59 -6.75 12.01
N ASP A 147 -0.40 -7.48 11.51
CA ASP A 147 -1.83 -7.20 11.67
C ASP A 147 -2.58 -8.54 11.81
N THR A 148 -3.24 -8.73 12.95
CA THR A 148 -3.94 -9.98 13.28
C THR A 148 -5.25 -10.13 12.52
N ASP A 149 -5.98 -9.04 12.33
CA ASP A 149 -7.32 -9.03 11.75
C ASP A 149 -7.20 -9.22 10.24
N ALA A 150 -6.28 -8.50 9.60
CA ALA A 150 -6.00 -8.66 8.17
C ALA A 150 -5.46 -10.06 7.84
N ALA A 151 -4.55 -10.59 8.67
CA ALA A 151 -4.03 -11.94 8.49
C ALA A 151 -5.13 -13.00 8.68
N LEU A 152 -6.01 -12.84 9.66
CA LEU A 152 -7.14 -13.75 9.87
C LEU A 152 -8.13 -13.71 8.71
N ALA A 153 -8.49 -12.50 8.24
CA ALA A 153 -9.42 -12.31 7.13
C ALA A 153 -8.87 -12.95 5.85
N ARG A 154 -7.58 -12.76 5.55
CA ARG A 154 -6.92 -13.41 4.41
C ARG A 154 -6.90 -14.93 4.56
N ALA A 155 -6.55 -15.45 5.74
CA ALA A 155 -6.60 -16.89 6.00
C ALA A 155 -8.00 -17.47 5.75
N ALA A 156 -9.05 -16.80 6.25
CA ALA A 156 -10.43 -17.22 6.05
C ALA A 156 -10.85 -17.22 4.57
N ALA A 157 -10.44 -16.19 3.81
CA ALA A 157 -10.70 -16.11 2.37
C ALA A 157 -10.07 -17.27 1.58
N HIS A 158 -8.96 -17.82 2.07
CA HIS A 158 -8.28 -18.99 1.48
C HIS A 158 -8.67 -20.33 2.13
N GLY A 159 -9.83 -20.38 2.80
CA GLY A 159 -10.42 -21.64 3.27
C GLY A 159 -10.01 -22.07 4.67
N ALA A 160 -9.30 -21.22 5.43
CA ALA A 160 -9.09 -21.48 6.86
C ALA A 160 -10.41 -21.35 7.63
N ARG A 161 -10.61 -22.24 8.60
CA ARG A 161 -11.72 -22.13 9.55
C ARG A 161 -11.30 -21.28 10.74
N VAL A 162 -11.92 -20.11 10.88
CA VAL A 162 -11.76 -19.28 12.08
C VAL A 162 -12.25 -20.07 13.30
N GLN A 163 -11.34 -20.33 14.25
CA GLN A 163 -11.67 -20.99 15.51
C GLN A 163 -11.95 -19.98 16.61
N ARG A 164 -11.26 -18.84 16.59
CA ARG A 164 -11.44 -17.74 17.52
C ARG A 164 -11.18 -16.41 16.83
N GLU A 165 -12.19 -15.55 16.87
CA GLU A 165 -12.12 -14.17 16.38
C GLU A 165 -11.06 -13.35 17.13
N PRO A 166 -10.57 -12.24 16.54
CA PRO A 166 -9.56 -11.39 17.16
C PRO A 166 -9.97 -10.92 18.56
N TYR A 167 -9.06 -11.08 19.51
CA TYR A 167 -9.23 -10.64 20.89
C TYR A 167 -7.91 -10.10 21.45
N GLU A 168 -8.00 -9.27 22.48
CA GLU A 168 -6.83 -8.68 23.12
C GLU A 168 -6.55 -9.41 24.43
N ASP A 169 -5.30 -9.83 24.61
CA ASP A 169 -4.84 -10.48 25.83
C ASP A 169 -3.32 -10.31 25.97
N HIS A 170 -2.83 -10.15 27.19
CA HIS A 170 -1.40 -10.02 27.49
C HIS A 170 -0.62 -8.97 26.67
N GLY A 171 -1.30 -7.92 26.19
CA GLY A 171 -0.67 -6.86 25.38
C GLY A 171 -0.47 -7.21 23.91
N THR A 172 -1.02 -8.34 23.43
CA THR A 172 -1.11 -8.69 22.01
C THR A 172 -2.56 -8.81 21.53
N ARG A 173 -2.79 -8.50 20.25
CA ARG A 173 -4.03 -8.85 19.56
C ARG A 173 -3.83 -10.24 18.98
N ASN A 174 -4.72 -11.16 19.33
CA ASN A 174 -4.57 -12.58 19.05
C ASN A 174 -5.78 -13.11 18.31
N ALA A 175 -5.58 -14.05 17.41
CA ALA A 175 -6.65 -14.81 16.76
C ALA A 175 -6.26 -16.27 16.59
N THR A 176 -7.20 -17.13 16.28
CA THR A 176 -6.91 -18.55 16.03
C THR A 176 -7.72 -19.08 14.87
N PHE A 177 -7.07 -19.83 13.99
CA PHE A 177 -7.72 -20.56 12.91
C PHE A 177 -7.18 -21.99 12.78
N ILE A 178 -7.94 -22.82 12.08
CA ILE A 178 -7.52 -24.14 11.60
C ILE A 178 -7.32 -24.03 10.09
N ASP A 179 -6.13 -24.36 9.60
CA ASP A 179 -5.86 -24.34 8.16
C ASP A 179 -6.56 -25.50 7.42
N PRO A 180 -6.61 -25.49 6.08
CA PRO A 180 -7.24 -26.57 5.31
C PRO A 180 -6.63 -27.96 5.55
N SER A 181 -5.38 -28.02 6.01
CA SER A 181 -4.68 -29.27 6.35
C SER A 181 -4.94 -29.75 7.78
N GLY A 182 -5.70 -28.99 8.58
CA GLY A 182 -6.07 -29.33 9.95
C GLY A 182 -5.12 -28.83 11.03
N HIS A 183 -4.07 -28.07 10.71
CA HIS A 183 -3.16 -27.53 11.71
C HIS A 183 -3.76 -26.30 12.39
N ARG A 184 -3.57 -26.19 13.71
CA ARG A 184 -4.02 -25.05 14.50
C ARG A 184 -2.98 -23.94 14.53
N TRP A 185 -3.37 -22.76 14.08
CA TRP A 185 -2.55 -21.57 14.06
C TRP A 185 -3.05 -20.54 15.06
N MET A 186 -2.13 -19.94 15.80
CA MET A 186 -2.37 -18.79 16.67
C MET A 186 -1.64 -17.58 16.10
N LEU A 187 -2.41 -16.58 15.69
CA LEU A 187 -1.89 -15.29 15.27
C LEU A 187 -1.67 -14.44 16.51
N SER A 188 -0.54 -13.75 16.54
CA SER A 188 -0.23 -12.75 17.57
C SER A 188 0.38 -11.53 16.90
N GLY A 189 -0.29 -10.40 17.01
CA GLY A 189 0.21 -9.10 16.60
C GLY A 189 0.11 -8.08 17.73
N PRO A 190 0.56 -6.83 17.51
CA PRO A 190 0.44 -5.77 18.51
C PRO A 190 -1.04 -5.50 18.88
N VAL A 191 -1.32 -5.19 20.15
CA VAL A 191 -2.61 -4.55 20.52
C VAL A 191 -2.67 -3.19 19.88
N GLY A 192 -3.80 -2.85 19.28
CA GLY A 192 -3.99 -1.53 18.70
C GLY A 192 -3.20 -1.31 17.42
N VAL A 193 -3.00 -2.35 16.60
CA VAL A 193 -2.79 -2.14 15.15
C VAL A 193 -4.08 -1.61 14.55
N ARG A 194 -4.36 -0.33 14.81
CA ARG A 194 -4.29 0.60 13.71
C ARG A 194 -2.84 0.48 13.24
N VAL A 195 -2.60 0.12 11.99
CA VAL A 195 -1.41 0.65 11.29
C VAL A 195 -1.33 2.11 11.74
N PRO A 196 -0.16 2.72 12.06
CA PRO A 196 -0.14 4.17 12.10
C PRO A 196 -0.61 4.60 10.72
N VAL A 197 -1.91 4.80 10.57
CA VAL A 197 -2.52 5.39 9.41
C VAL A 197 -1.99 6.77 9.60
N GLU A 198 -0.94 7.01 8.83
CA GLU A 198 -0.27 8.27 8.85
C GLU A 198 -1.38 9.32 8.81
N ALA A 199 -1.34 10.32 9.69
CA ALA A 199 -2.34 11.35 9.61
C ALA A 199 -2.19 12.02 8.25
N ILE A 200 -3.31 12.39 7.64
CA ILE A 200 -3.29 13.18 6.41
C ILE A 200 -2.39 14.40 6.63
N ARG A 201 -1.53 14.67 5.64
CA ARG A 201 -0.53 15.73 5.70
C ARG A 201 -0.97 16.91 4.85
N HIS A 202 -0.41 18.07 5.15
CA HIS A 202 -0.44 19.22 4.26
C HIS A 202 -0.10 18.80 2.81
N GLY A 203 -0.97 19.17 1.87
CA GLY A 203 -0.82 18.89 0.45
C GLY A 203 -1.40 17.55 -0.01
N ASP A 204 -1.86 16.67 0.88
CA ASP A 204 -2.60 15.47 0.46
C ASP A 204 -4.02 15.81 -0.01
N VAL A 205 -4.60 14.94 -0.84
CA VAL A 205 -5.98 15.06 -1.34
C VAL A 205 -6.91 14.30 -0.42
N GLY A 206 -7.63 15.01 0.45
CA GLY A 206 -8.53 14.38 1.43
C GLY A 206 -9.94 14.11 0.92
N TYR A 207 -10.36 14.84 -0.12
CA TYR A 207 -11.67 14.70 -0.72
C TYR A 207 -11.61 14.99 -2.22
N VAL A 208 -12.33 14.19 -2.99
CA VAL A 208 -12.53 14.44 -4.43
C VAL A 208 -14.01 14.41 -4.78
N SER A 209 -14.38 15.08 -5.86
CA SER A 209 -15.71 14.87 -6.42
C SER A 209 -15.72 14.90 -7.94
N VAL A 210 -16.54 14.03 -8.52
CA VAL A 210 -16.81 14.01 -9.95
C VAL A 210 -17.83 15.10 -10.25
N TRP A 211 -17.40 16.09 -11.04
CA TRP A 211 -18.24 17.21 -11.47
C TRP A 211 -18.66 16.98 -12.90
N VAL A 212 -19.97 16.83 -13.11
CA VAL A 212 -20.60 16.48 -14.39
C VAL A 212 -21.90 17.26 -14.58
N PRO A 213 -22.51 17.32 -15.78
CA PRO A 213 -23.81 17.95 -15.97
C PRO A 213 -24.95 17.31 -15.16
N ASP A 214 -24.93 15.98 -15.00
CA ASP A 214 -25.98 15.19 -14.35
C ASP A 214 -25.38 14.15 -13.41
N ALA A 215 -25.46 14.43 -12.10
CA ALA A 215 -24.94 13.57 -11.05
C ALA A 215 -25.65 12.21 -10.96
N ASP A 216 -26.96 12.14 -11.22
CA ASP A 216 -27.72 10.90 -11.13
C ASP A 216 -27.33 9.95 -12.27
N ARG A 217 -27.12 10.49 -13.48
CA ARG A 217 -26.57 9.73 -14.61
C ARG A 217 -25.15 9.24 -14.33
N ALA A 218 -24.29 10.09 -13.79
CA ALA A 218 -22.94 9.67 -13.42
C ALA A 218 -22.96 8.59 -12.31
N ALA A 219 -23.82 8.73 -11.30
CA ALA A 219 -23.98 7.72 -10.25
C ALA A 219 -24.40 6.36 -10.84
N ALA A 220 -25.33 6.34 -11.80
CA ALA A 220 -25.70 5.11 -12.50
C ALA A 220 -24.53 4.54 -13.33
N PHE A 221 -23.81 5.39 -14.06
CA PHE A 221 -22.63 5.01 -14.85
C PHE A 221 -21.54 4.39 -13.98
N TYR A 222 -21.06 5.10 -12.96
CA TYR A 222 -20.00 4.62 -12.08
C TYR A 222 -20.46 3.49 -11.15
N GLY A 223 -21.75 3.42 -10.82
CA GLY A 223 -22.34 2.25 -10.17
C GLY A 223 -22.19 0.99 -11.02
N HIS A 224 -22.46 1.07 -12.32
CA HIS A 224 -22.26 -0.05 -13.26
C HIS A 224 -20.77 -0.38 -13.46
N VAL A 225 -19.93 0.63 -13.72
CA VAL A 225 -18.52 0.44 -14.12
C VAL A 225 -17.59 0.13 -12.95
N LEU A 226 -17.77 0.79 -11.80
CA LEU A 226 -16.88 0.68 -10.64
C LEU A 226 -17.52 -0.06 -9.46
N GLY A 227 -18.84 -0.30 -9.49
CA GLY A 227 -19.56 -0.90 -8.36
C GLY A 227 -19.82 0.11 -7.23
N TRP A 228 -19.79 1.42 -7.51
CA TRP A 228 -20.06 2.44 -6.51
C TRP A 228 -21.50 2.37 -6.00
N THR A 229 -21.65 2.51 -4.69
CA THR A 229 -22.93 2.75 -4.03
C THR A 229 -23.00 4.24 -3.72
N TYR A 230 -23.97 4.94 -4.30
CA TYR A 230 -24.13 6.39 -4.16
C TYR A 230 -25.35 6.71 -3.29
N ASP A 231 -25.16 7.58 -2.31
CA ASP A 231 -26.25 8.16 -1.52
C ASP A 231 -26.60 9.56 -2.07
N PRO A 232 -27.76 9.76 -2.72
CA PRO A 232 -28.14 11.05 -3.28
C PRO A 232 -28.45 12.12 -2.22
N ALA A 233 -28.74 11.73 -0.96
CA ALA A 233 -29.02 12.68 0.11
C ALA A 233 -27.75 13.41 0.56
N THR A 234 -26.65 12.67 0.70
CA THR A 234 -25.34 13.19 1.09
C THR A 234 -24.44 13.52 -0.11
N ARG A 235 -24.81 13.01 -1.30
CA ARG A 235 -24.06 13.09 -2.56
C ARG A 235 -22.70 12.39 -2.50
N GLN A 236 -22.58 11.35 -1.66
CA GLN A 236 -21.35 10.60 -1.42
C GLN A 236 -21.41 9.18 -1.97
N VAL A 237 -20.26 8.67 -2.38
CA VAL A 237 -20.04 7.23 -2.57
C VAL A 237 -19.76 6.60 -1.20
N THR A 238 -20.48 5.54 -0.85
CA THR A 238 -20.53 5.01 0.53
C THR A 238 -19.75 3.70 0.72
N ASN A 239 -19.19 3.14 -0.35
CA ASN A 239 -18.48 1.86 -0.32
C ASN A 239 -17.00 1.97 -0.74
N THR A 240 -16.43 3.16 -0.60
CA THR A 240 -14.99 3.44 -0.78
C THR A 240 -14.39 3.93 0.53
N GLN A 241 -13.06 3.82 0.68
CA GLN A 241 -12.37 4.41 1.84
C GLN A 241 -12.18 5.91 1.65
N GLU A 242 -11.95 6.34 0.41
CA GLU A 242 -11.82 7.74 0.04
C GLU A 242 -13.18 8.44 0.08
N HIS A 243 -13.18 9.72 0.47
CA HIS A 243 -14.35 10.57 0.38
C HIS A 243 -14.54 11.05 -1.06
N ILE A 244 -15.52 10.46 -1.75
CA ILE A 244 -15.80 10.72 -3.16
C ILE A 244 -17.24 11.21 -3.30
N GLY A 245 -17.40 12.44 -3.79
CA GLY A 245 -18.70 13.00 -4.12
C GLY A 245 -19.03 12.96 -5.62
N ILE A 246 -20.31 13.12 -5.95
CA ILE A 246 -20.78 13.34 -7.34
C ILE A 246 -21.71 14.55 -7.36
N PHE A 247 -21.40 15.55 -8.20
CA PHE A 247 -22.10 16.84 -8.22
C PHE A 247 -22.45 17.28 -9.64
N SER A 248 -23.68 17.78 -9.80
CA SER A 248 -24.12 18.44 -11.02
C SER A 248 -23.56 19.86 -11.11
N VAL A 249 -22.86 20.17 -12.19
CA VAL A 249 -22.31 21.50 -12.48
C VAL A 249 -22.58 21.90 -13.94
N ALA A 250 -22.67 23.20 -14.22
CA ALA A 250 -22.92 23.71 -15.57
C ALA A 250 -21.68 23.69 -16.48
N GLY A 251 -20.49 23.46 -15.92
CA GLY A 251 -19.20 23.51 -16.63
C GLY A 251 -18.83 22.22 -17.36
N ALA A 252 -17.64 22.21 -17.96
CA ALA A 252 -17.08 21.00 -18.54
C ALA A 252 -16.79 19.96 -17.43
N PRO A 253 -17.00 18.66 -17.69
CA PRO A 253 -16.70 17.64 -16.70
C PRO A 253 -15.24 17.63 -16.26
N THR A 254 -15.01 17.48 -14.96
CA THR A 254 -13.68 17.39 -14.34
C THR A 254 -13.77 16.69 -12.99
N MET A 255 -12.64 16.30 -12.41
CA MET A 255 -12.57 16.04 -10.99
C MET A 255 -12.23 17.33 -10.23
N PHE A 256 -13.00 17.61 -9.17
CA PHE A 256 -12.70 18.63 -8.18
C PHE A 256 -11.90 18.00 -7.04
N CYS A 257 -10.82 18.66 -6.60
CA CYS A 257 -9.96 18.19 -5.52
C CYS A 257 -10.01 19.15 -4.32
N CYS A 258 -9.99 18.57 -3.11
CA CYS A 258 -9.88 19.30 -1.86
C CYS A 258 -8.63 18.81 -1.09
N TYR A 259 -7.72 19.75 -0.80
CA TYR A 259 -6.40 19.46 -0.26
C TYR A 259 -6.31 19.77 1.23
N ALA A 260 -5.66 18.90 2.00
CA ALA A 260 -5.42 19.15 3.41
C ALA A 260 -4.38 20.27 3.58
N VAL A 261 -4.63 21.17 4.53
CA VAL A 261 -3.70 22.22 4.93
C VAL A 261 -3.61 22.28 6.46
N ASP A 262 -2.45 22.65 6.98
CA ASP A 262 -2.24 22.76 8.43
C ASP A 262 -2.92 23.99 9.04
N ASP A 263 -3.14 25.04 8.26
CA ASP A 263 -3.72 26.31 8.68
C ASP A 263 -4.51 26.94 7.51
N LEU A 264 -5.82 27.03 7.67
CA LEU A 264 -6.74 27.55 6.65
C LEU A 264 -6.51 29.04 6.33
N ASP A 265 -6.13 29.84 7.33
CA ASP A 265 -5.85 31.26 7.15
C ASP A 265 -4.50 31.49 6.46
N ALA A 266 -3.51 30.66 6.76
CA ALA A 266 -2.24 30.64 6.03
C ALA A 266 -2.46 30.24 4.57
N ALA A 267 -3.25 29.19 4.32
CA ALA A 267 -3.62 28.77 2.97
C ALA A 267 -4.36 29.89 2.22
N ARG A 268 -5.33 30.58 2.84
CA ARG A 268 -6.02 31.74 2.26
C ARG A 268 -5.03 32.81 1.79
N ARG A 269 -4.05 33.17 2.64
CA ARG A 269 -3.03 34.17 2.29
C ARG A 269 -2.14 33.70 1.14
N ALA A 270 -1.71 32.44 1.16
CA ALA A 270 -0.88 31.85 0.10
C ALA A 270 -1.63 31.81 -1.24
N ILE A 271 -2.92 31.46 -1.24
CA ILE A 271 -3.78 31.46 -2.43
C ILE A 271 -3.85 32.87 -3.03
N THR A 272 -4.15 33.89 -2.23
CA THR A 272 -4.19 35.28 -2.70
C THR A 272 -2.83 35.75 -3.21
N ALA A 273 -1.75 35.44 -2.50
CA ALA A 273 -0.39 35.82 -2.90
C ALA A 273 0.04 35.16 -4.21
N GLY A 274 -0.39 33.92 -4.46
CA GLY A 274 -0.16 33.19 -5.70
C GLY A 274 -1.07 33.61 -6.87
N GLY A 275 -1.94 34.62 -6.70
CA GLY A 275 -2.85 35.11 -7.74
C GLY A 275 -4.17 34.34 -7.86
N GLY A 276 -4.43 33.41 -6.94
CA GLY A 276 -5.71 32.73 -6.82
C GLY A 276 -6.75 33.57 -6.07
N THR A 277 -8.01 33.14 -6.14
CA THR A 277 -9.15 33.79 -5.48
C THR A 277 -9.73 32.86 -4.41
N PRO A 278 -9.56 33.17 -3.10
CA PRO A 278 -10.26 32.46 -2.04
C PRO A 278 -11.77 32.73 -2.08
N GLY A 279 -12.55 31.69 -1.86
CA GLY A 279 -14.01 31.71 -1.84
C GLY A 279 -14.60 31.61 -0.43
N GLU A 280 -15.76 30.97 -0.36
CA GLU A 280 -16.53 30.77 0.87
C GLU A 280 -15.88 29.72 1.78
N VAL A 281 -16.08 29.91 3.08
CA VAL A 281 -15.75 28.91 4.10
C VAL A 281 -17.03 28.17 4.47
N ARG A 282 -16.97 26.84 4.52
CA ARG A 282 -18.08 25.99 4.95
C ARG A 282 -17.60 24.90 5.89
N GLU A 283 -18.47 24.54 6.82
CA GLU A 283 -18.28 23.35 7.66
C GLU A 283 -18.69 22.10 6.89
N SER A 284 -17.92 21.03 7.03
CA SER A 284 -18.19 19.73 6.43
C SER A 284 -17.86 18.60 7.42
N GLU A 285 -18.24 17.38 7.09
CA GLU A 285 -17.94 16.19 7.91
C GLU A 285 -16.44 15.87 8.00
N PHE A 286 -15.63 16.33 7.04
CA PHE A 286 -14.18 16.08 6.97
C PHE A 286 -13.33 17.28 7.41
N GLY A 287 -13.95 18.39 7.84
CA GLY A 287 -13.27 19.57 8.38
C GLY A 287 -13.86 20.90 7.88
N THR A 288 -13.26 22.01 8.31
CA THR A 288 -13.58 23.35 7.81
C THR A 288 -12.93 23.53 6.44
N VAL A 289 -13.74 23.79 5.41
CA VAL A 289 -13.34 23.85 4.00
C VAL A 289 -13.36 25.29 3.51
N LEU A 290 -12.32 25.70 2.79
CA LEU A 290 -12.24 26.94 2.03
C LEU A 290 -12.23 26.63 0.54
N ASP A 291 -13.25 27.07 -0.19
CA ASP A 291 -13.23 27.04 -1.65
C ASP A 291 -12.20 28.02 -2.20
N ALA A 292 -11.68 27.75 -3.39
CA ALA A 292 -10.78 28.64 -4.09
C ALA A 292 -10.81 28.43 -5.61
N THR A 293 -10.28 29.42 -6.33
CA THR A 293 -10.01 29.33 -7.76
C THR A 293 -8.55 29.68 -7.99
N ASP A 294 -7.83 28.86 -8.76
CA ASP A 294 -6.43 29.10 -9.10
C ASP A 294 -6.30 30.24 -10.14
N PRO A 295 -5.08 30.73 -10.45
CA PRO A 295 -4.89 31.79 -11.44
C PRO A 295 -5.32 31.42 -12.87
N ALA A 296 -5.43 30.13 -13.17
CA ALA A 296 -5.88 29.61 -14.46
C ALA A 296 -7.41 29.43 -14.53
N GLY A 297 -8.14 29.70 -13.44
CA GLY A 297 -9.59 29.57 -13.35
C GLY A 297 -10.08 28.19 -12.89
N THR A 298 -9.19 27.30 -12.44
CA THR A 298 -9.54 25.97 -11.94
C THR A 298 -10.10 26.08 -10.51
N ALA A 299 -11.31 25.55 -10.30
CA ALA A 299 -11.89 25.45 -8.96
C ALA A 299 -11.24 24.31 -8.16
N PHE A 300 -10.92 24.58 -6.90
CA PHE A 300 -10.45 23.61 -5.92
C PHE A 300 -10.88 24.04 -4.51
N ALA A 301 -10.57 23.23 -3.50
CA ALA A 301 -10.69 23.66 -2.11
C ALA A 301 -9.49 23.24 -1.27
N VAL A 302 -9.34 23.87 -0.12
CA VAL A 302 -8.46 23.42 0.95
C VAL A 302 -9.26 23.19 2.22
N PHE A 303 -8.81 22.30 3.09
CA PHE A 303 -9.48 22.07 4.37
C PHE A 303 -8.49 21.78 5.48
N GLU A 304 -8.86 22.17 6.70
CA GLU A 304 -8.12 21.79 7.90
C GLU A 304 -8.64 20.42 8.38
N PRO A 305 -7.81 19.37 8.36
CA PRO A 305 -8.26 18.02 8.67
C PRO A 305 -8.57 17.84 10.15
N VAL A 306 -9.64 17.10 10.45
CA VAL A 306 -9.94 16.70 11.83
C VAL A 306 -8.82 15.79 12.37
N PRO A 307 -8.37 15.95 13.63
CA PRO A 307 -7.35 15.09 14.21
C PRO A 307 -7.70 13.60 14.11
N GLY A 308 -6.77 12.82 13.54
CA GLY A 308 -6.95 11.39 13.30
C GLY A 308 -7.54 11.03 11.93
N THR A 309 -7.78 12.01 11.05
CA THR A 309 -8.11 11.75 9.65
C THR A 309 -7.00 10.92 9.00
N PRO A 310 -7.32 9.74 8.44
CA PRO A 310 -6.34 8.87 7.83
C PRO A 310 -5.77 9.49 6.55
N ARG A 311 -4.46 9.35 6.33
CA ARG A 311 -3.84 9.71 5.06
C ARG A 311 -4.35 8.78 3.94
N PRO A 312 -4.73 9.32 2.77
CA PRO A 312 -5.14 8.51 1.62
C PRO A 312 -4.09 7.46 1.23
N ALA A 313 -4.51 6.33 0.69
CA ALA A 313 -3.56 5.35 0.17
C ALA A 313 -2.77 5.90 -1.03
N VAL A 314 -1.52 5.46 -1.18
CA VAL A 314 -0.65 5.89 -2.29
C VAL A 314 -1.27 5.53 -3.66
N ASN A 315 -1.79 4.30 -3.80
CA ASN A 315 -2.31 3.73 -5.06
C ASN A 315 -3.73 3.15 -4.91
N GLY A 316 -4.59 3.77 -4.11
CA GLY A 316 -5.91 3.23 -3.80
C GLY A 316 -5.84 1.94 -2.95
N THR A 317 -7.00 1.40 -2.61
CA THR A 317 -7.15 0.26 -1.68
C THR A 317 -7.91 -0.93 -2.28
N GLY A 318 -8.43 -0.80 -3.50
CA GLY A 318 -9.17 -1.86 -4.21
C GLY A 318 -10.03 -1.34 -5.36
N PRO A 319 -10.87 -2.18 -5.98
CA PRO A 319 -11.75 -1.76 -7.06
C PRO A 319 -12.63 -0.55 -6.68
N GLY A 320 -12.70 0.45 -7.56
CA GLY A 320 -13.46 1.68 -7.37
C GLY A 320 -12.74 2.77 -6.57
N SER A 321 -11.55 2.52 -6.03
CA SER A 321 -10.75 3.53 -5.33
C SER A 321 -9.86 4.35 -6.26
N LEU A 322 -9.46 5.55 -5.81
CA LEU A 322 -8.62 6.48 -6.56
C LEU A 322 -7.14 6.08 -6.45
N SER A 323 -6.50 5.74 -7.56
CA SER A 323 -5.11 5.30 -7.58
C SER A 323 -4.13 6.34 -8.07
N TYR A 324 -4.58 7.27 -8.92
CA TYR A 324 -3.73 8.30 -9.50
C TYR A 324 -4.54 9.52 -9.92
N ILE A 325 -3.96 10.71 -9.81
CA ILE A 325 -4.54 11.97 -10.30
C ILE A 325 -3.64 12.58 -11.37
N THR A 326 -4.20 12.88 -12.54
CA THR A 326 -3.48 13.59 -13.61
C THR A 326 -4.05 14.99 -13.81
N TYR A 327 -3.25 16.01 -13.53
CA TYR A 327 -3.56 17.41 -13.83
C TYR A 327 -3.08 17.77 -15.23
N ASN A 328 -3.99 17.93 -16.19
CA ASN A 328 -3.66 18.49 -17.50
C ASN A 328 -3.86 20.00 -17.41
N VAL A 329 -2.83 20.78 -17.73
CA VAL A 329 -2.85 22.24 -17.61
C VAL A 329 -2.25 22.92 -18.83
N PRO A 330 -2.68 24.16 -19.18
CA PRO A 330 -2.05 24.91 -20.26
C PRO A 330 -0.58 25.24 -19.99
N ASP A 331 -0.26 25.66 -18.76
CA ASP A 331 1.08 26.11 -18.36
C ASP A 331 1.54 25.35 -17.10
N SER A 332 2.53 24.46 -17.27
CA SER A 332 3.10 23.69 -16.17
C SER A 332 3.90 24.56 -15.19
N ALA A 333 4.54 25.62 -15.65
CA ALA A 333 5.35 26.48 -14.81
C ALA A 333 4.45 27.25 -13.83
N ALA A 334 3.38 27.85 -14.34
CA ALA A 334 2.38 28.54 -13.52
C ALA A 334 1.71 27.60 -12.50
N PHE A 335 1.34 26.38 -12.92
CA PHE A 335 0.77 25.38 -12.03
C PHE A 335 1.74 25.01 -10.89
N LYS A 336 3.00 24.72 -11.22
CA LYS A 336 4.02 24.34 -10.23
C LYS A 336 4.33 25.48 -9.26
N GLU A 337 4.40 26.71 -9.75
CA GLU A 337 4.62 27.88 -8.90
C GLU A 337 3.47 28.05 -7.89
N PHE A 338 2.23 28.02 -8.38
CA PHE A 338 1.06 28.20 -7.52
C PHE A 338 0.88 27.06 -6.50
N TYR A 339 0.78 25.80 -6.96
CA TYR A 339 0.53 24.67 -6.08
C TYR A 339 1.76 24.30 -5.23
N GLY A 340 2.97 24.55 -5.71
CA GLY A 340 4.17 24.42 -4.88
C GLY A 340 4.18 25.43 -3.73
N HIS A 341 3.69 26.65 -3.95
CA HIS A 341 3.57 27.65 -2.90
C HIS A 341 2.44 27.34 -1.91
N VAL A 342 1.26 26.96 -2.39
CA VAL A 342 0.07 26.75 -1.55
C VAL A 342 0.09 25.42 -0.80
N LEU A 343 0.59 24.35 -1.42
CA LEU A 343 0.51 22.97 -0.92
C LEU A 343 1.87 22.36 -0.57
N SER A 344 2.95 23.13 -0.66
CA SER A 344 4.32 22.62 -0.43
C SER A 344 4.71 21.44 -1.33
N TRP A 345 4.06 21.31 -2.49
CA TRP A 345 4.38 20.30 -3.48
C TRP A 345 5.72 20.57 -4.14
N THR A 346 6.48 19.51 -4.37
CA THR A 346 7.68 19.56 -5.23
C THR A 346 7.46 18.71 -6.47
N PHE A 347 8.26 18.93 -7.51
CA PHE A 347 8.00 18.34 -8.83
C PHE A 347 9.26 17.71 -9.40
N GLU A 348 9.10 16.51 -9.94
CA GLU A 348 10.17 15.78 -10.62
C GLU A 348 9.85 15.59 -12.10
N PRO A 349 10.82 15.70 -13.01
CA PRO A 349 10.58 15.46 -14.43
C PRO A 349 10.01 14.06 -14.70
N GLY A 350 8.91 14.01 -15.45
CA GLY A 350 8.28 12.79 -15.91
C GLY A 350 8.91 12.23 -17.19
N ARG A 351 8.20 11.28 -17.82
CA ARG A 351 8.67 10.58 -19.04
C ARG A 351 8.17 11.18 -20.35
N ILE A 352 7.24 12.14 -20.27
CA ILE A 352 6.67 12.81 -21.44
C ILE A 352 7.11 14.27 -21.47
N ALA A 353 7.01 14.90 -22.65
CA ALA A 353 7.26 16.32 -22.80
C ALA A 353 6.35 17.12 -21.86
N ASP A 354 6.97 17.99 -21.06
CA ASP A 354 6.30 18.80 -20.04
C ASP A 354 5.44 18.01 -19.03
N GLY A 355 5.77 16.74 -18.81
CA GLY A 355 5.20 15.91 -17.77
C GLY A 355 6.02 15.97 -16.48
N TRP A 356 5.34 15.98 -15.33
CA TRP A 356 5.95 16.07 -14.00
C TRP A 356 5.26 15.14 -13.01
N GLY A 357 6.03 14.45 -12.18
CA GLY A 357 5.52 13.78 -10.98
C GLY A 357 5.37 14.80 -9.85
N VAL A 358 4.22 14.81 -9.19
CA VAL A 358 3.97 15.63 -8.00
C VAL A 358 4.42 14.84 -6.77
N GLN A 359 5.25 15.46 -5.94
CA GLN A 359 5.82 14.88 -4.74
C GLN A 359 5.21 15.54 -3.50
N ASN A 360 5.36 14.89 -2.35
CA ASN A 360 4.81 15.31 -1.06
C ASN A 360 3.26 15.32 -1.02
N CYS A 361 2.61 14.49 -1.82
CA CYS A 361 1.15 14.33 -1.81
C CYS A 361 0.73 12.87 -1.94
N GLN A 362 -0.45 12.56 -1.41
CA GLN A 362 -1.19 11.31 -1.64
C GLN A 362 -2.64 11.60 -2.02
N PRO A 363 -3.26 10.82 -2.93
CA PRO A 363 -2.67 9.69 -3.67
C PRO A 363 -1.62 10.17 -4.69
N MET A 364 -0.95 9.21 -5.36
CA MET A 364 0.03 9.55 -6.39
C MET A 364 -0.58 10.50 -7.43
N SER A 365 0.18 11.54 -7.76
CA SER A 365 -0.29 12.59 -8.66
C SER A 365 0.79 12.96 -9.66
N GLY A 366 0.34 13.34 -10.86
CA GLY A 366 1.19 13.83 -11.94
C GLY A 366 0.52 14.97 -12.66
N MET A 367 1.30 15.74 -13.40
CA MET A 367 0.78 16.82 -14.23
C MET A 367 1.43 16.83 -15.60
N ALA A 368 0.71 17.32 -16.60
CA ALA A 368 1.22 17.55 -17.96
C ALA A 368 0.81 18.94 -18.44
N GLY A 369 1.76 19.71 -18.94
CA GLY A 369 1.50 21.02 -19.55
C GLY A 369 1.10 20.94 -21.02
N GLY A 370 0.67 22.07 -21.59
CA GLY A 370 0.37 22.20 -23.02
C GLY A 370 -1.04 21.75 -23.43
N SER A 371 -1.95 21.48 -22.49
CA SER A 371 -3.35 21.19 -22.83
C SER A 371 -4.14 22.48 -23.12
N ASP A 372 -5.11 22.44 -24.03
CA ASP A 372 -5.96 23.60 -24.37
C ASP A 372 -6.73 24.19 -23.17
N ARG A 373 -7.08 23.34 -22.19
CA ARG A 373 -7.81 23.72 -20.98
C ARG A 373 -7.33 22.90 -19.78
N ALA A 374 -7.42 23.48 -18.59
CA ALA A 374 -7.19 22.75 -17.36
C ALA A 374 -8.24 21.63 -17.19
N THR A 375 -7.82 20.41 -16.87
CA THR A 375 -8.70 19.28 -16.56
C THR A 375 -7.99 18.29 -15.66
N THR A 376 -8.64 17.93 -14.55
CA THR A 376 -8.15 16.91 -13.63
C THR A 376 -8.80 15.57 -13.98
N VAL A 377 -7.97 14.57 -14.28
CA VAL A 377 -8.39 13.25 -14.75
C VAL A 377 -8.02 12.20 -13.68
N PRO A 378 -9.00 11.54 -13.04
CA PRO A 378 -8.74 10.47 -12.09
C PRO A 378 -8.37 9.16 -12.79
N MET A 379 -7.66 8.31 -12.07
CA MET A 379 -7.54 6.89 -12.36
C MET A 379 -8.22 6.08 -11.27
N TRP A 380 -9.14 5.21 -11.68
CA TRP A 380 -9.87 4.32 -10.79
C TRP A 380 -9.30 2.90 -10.90
N THR A 381 -9.02 2.27 -9.76
CA THR A 381 -8.59 0.88 -9.72
C THR A 381 -9.73 -0.05 -10.09
N VAL A 382 -9.45 -1.10 -10.88
CA VAL A 382 -10.39 -2.17 -11.20
C VAL A 382 -9.73 -3.54 -11.03
N ALA A 383 -10.54 -4.55 -10.74
CA ALA A 383 -10.04 -5.93 -10.62
C ALA A 383 -9.76 -6.61 -11.96
N ASP A 384 -10.47 -6.19 -13.01
CA ASP A 384 -10.36 -6.72 -14.38
C ASP A 384 -10.66 -5.57 -15.35
N ILE A 385 -9.64 -5.14 -16.09
CA ILE A 385 -9.73 -3.99 -16.97
C ILE A 385 -10.56 -4.26 -18.23
N ASP A 386 -10.56 -5.49 -18.74
CA ASP A 386 -11.31 -5.86 -19.95
C ASP A 386 -12.82 -5.91 -19.64
N ALA A 387 -13.18 -6.47 -18.47
CA ALA A 387 -14.54 -6.44 -17.97
C ALA A 387 -15.00 -5.00 -17.67
N ALA A 388 -14.14 -4.17 -17.08
CA ALA A 388 -14.48 -2.77 -16.82
C ALA A 388 -14.67 -1.96 -18.11
N VAL A 389 -13.80 -2.13 -19.11
CA VAL A 389 -13.93 -1.50 -20.43
C VAL A 389 -15.21 -1.93 -21.16
N THR A 390 -15.63 -3.19 -21.00
CA THR A 390 -16.92 -3.67 -21.52
C THR A 390 -18.08 -2.91 -20.85
N ARG A 391 -18.08 -2.81 -19.52
CA ARG A 391 -19.09 -2.06 -18.76
C ARG A 391 -19.14 -0.58 -19.12
N VAL A 392 -17.99 0.05 -19.41
CA VAL A 392 -17.93 1.44 -19.91
C VAL A 392 -18.76 1.60 -21.19
N ARG A 393 -18.57 0.69 -22.16
CA ARG A 393 -19.32 0.75 -23.43
C ARG A 393 -20.80 0.50 -23.24
N GLU A 394 -21.16 -0.47 -22.41
CA GLU A 394 -22.56 -0.79 -22.10
C GLU A 394 -23.30 0.38 -21.44
N ALA A 395 -22.62 1.13 -20.57
CA ALA A 395 -23.17 2.31 -19.90
C ALA A 395 -23.17 3.57 -20.78
N GLY A 396 -22.78 3.48 -22.05
CA GLY A 396 -22.78 4.62 -22.99
C GLY A 396 -21.52 5.49 -22.96
N GLY A 397 -20.49 5.07 -22.22
CA GLY A 397 -19.18 5.71 -22.23
C GLY A 397 -18.33 5.32 -23.45
N THR A 398 -17.20 6.00 -23.62
CA THR A 398 -16.27 5.77 -24.74
C THR A 398 -14.92 5.32 -24.23
N VAL A 399 -14.31 4.32 -24.90
CA VAL A 399 -12.91 3.93 -24.65
C VAL A 399 -12.04 4.67 -25.65
N ILE A 400 -11.31 5.68 -25.18
CA ILE A 400 -10.39 6.50 -25.97
C ILE A 400 -9.15 5.67 -26.34
N SER A 401 -8.57 5.00 -25.35
CA SER A 401 -7.39 4.15 -25.50
C SER A 401 -7.69 2.77 -24.92
N ALA A 402 -7.56 1.73 -25.76
CA ALA A 402 -7.77 0.34 -25.34
C ALA A 402 -6.78 -0.09 -24.24
N PRO A 403 -7.12 -1.10 -23.42
CA PRO A 403 -6.22 -1.64 -22.41
C PRO A 403 -4.83 -1.93 -22.96
N ALA A 404 -3.82 -1.32 -22.35
CA ALA A 404 -2.42 -1.49 -22.73
C ALA A 404 -1.56 -1.68 -21.48
N ARG A 405 -0.58 -2.61 -21.57
CA ARG A 405 0.38 -2.85 -20.49
C ARG A 405 1.36 -1.67 -20.40
N GLN A 406 1.39 -1.07 -19.22
CA GLN A 406 2.41 -0.11 -18.80
C GLN A 406 3.35 -0.78 -17.79
N PRO A 407 4.53 -0.18 -17.48
CA PRO A 407 5.48 -0.75 -16.51
C PRO A 407 4.91 -0.97 -15.09
N TYR A 408 3.78 -0.35 -14.79
CA TYR A 408 3.17 -0.33 -13.46
C TYR A 408 1.76 -0.92 -13.43
N GLY A 409 1.20 -1.41 -14.54
CA GLY A 409 -0.16 -1.97 -14.58
C GLY A 409 -0.76 -2.01 -15.98
N LEU A 410 -1.97 -2.56 -16.12
CA LEU A 410 -2.80 -2.35 -17.32
C LEU A 410 -3.57 -1.04 -17.17
N MET A 411 -3.68 -0.30 -18.27
CA MET A 411 -4.39 0.97 -18.28
C MET A 411 -5.25 1.15 -19.52
N ALA A 412 -6.40 1.78 -19.34
CA ALA A 412 -7.29 2.21 -20.41
C ALA A 412 -7.76 3.64 -20.14
N GLU A 413 -7.90 4.45 -21.19
CA GLU A 413 -8.45 5.80 -21.10
C GLU A 413 -9.88 5.80 -21.59
N CYS A 414 -10.78 6.40 -20.82
CA CYS A 414 -12.22 6.38 -21.09
C CYS A 414 -12.87 7.76 -20.88
N THR A 415 -14.09 7.90 -21.40
CA THR A 415 -15.06 8.91 -20.95
C THR A 415 -16.30 8.23 -20.40
N ASP A 416 -16.98 8.91 -19.47
CA ASP A 416 -18.36 8.56 -19.13
C ASP A 416 -19.33 8.93 -20.27
N ASP A 417 -20.63 8.75 -20.02
CA ASP A 417 -21.73 9.07 -20.94
C ASP A 417 -22.04 10.58 -21.02
N GLN A 418 -21.21 11.42 -20.42
CA GLN A 418 -21.29 12.87 -20.36
C GLN A 418 -19.99 13.57 -20.78
N GLY A 419 -18.94 12.80 -21.10
CA GLY A 419 -17.64 13.29 -21.55
C GLY A 419 -16.60 13.51 -20.43
N ALA A 420 -16.85 13.09 -19.20
CA ALA A 420 -15.87 13.10 -18.12
C ALA A 420 -14.76 12.07 -18.39
N ARG A 421 -13.54 12.55 -18.56
CA ARG A 421 -12.37 11.70 -18.78
C ARG A 421 -11.95 11.02 -17.48
N PHE A 422 -11.57 9.75 -17.57
CA PHE A 422 -10.94 8.99 -16.48
C PHE A 422 -10.08 7.86 -17.06
N TYR A 423 -9.14 7.37 -16.26
CA TYR A 423 -8.40 6.15 -16.52
C TYR A 423 -8.95 4.99 -15.69
N LEU A 424 -8.85 3.78 -16.23
CA LEU A 424 -8.98 2.54 -15.49
C LEU A 424 -7.59 1.95 -15.31
N GLY A 425 -7.26 1.50 -14.11
CA GLY A 425 -5.99 0.85 -13.78
C GLY A 425 -6.21 -0.52 -13.14
N GLU A 426 -5.50 -1.54 -13.61
CA GLU A 426 -5.40 -2.85 -12.98
C GLU A 426 -3.92 -3.08 -12.62
N PHE A 427 -3.66 -3.28 -11.32
CA PHE A 427 -2.33 -3.20 -10.70
C PHE A 427 -1.90 -4.53 -10.07
#